data_AF-A0A7C1V210-F1
#
_entry.id   AF-A0A7C1V210-F1
#
_cell.length_a   1.000
_cell.length_b   1.000
_cell.length_c   1.000
_cell.angle_alpha   90.00
_cell.angle_beta   90.00
_cell.angle_gamma   90.00
#
_symmetry.space_group_name_H-M   'P 1'
#
loop_
_entity.id
_entity.type
_entity.pdbx_description
1 polymer ?
#
loop_
_entity_poly.entity_id
_entity_poly.type
_entity_poly.pdbx_seq_one_letter_code
_entity_poly.pdbx_strand_id
1 'polypeptide(L)'
;MRLKFILLGLMIFAVEASFAQAGLLKKMKERAEDEVVQGVFGNKKKKTAEPSLQQTTSESQPSNNRGGGLTNTPPNVPANIADAGSFFSSGDYRESRYAVRQAILGIEMEIGQNVLDGLPRSVGGLAMSADEDKVESMSIGFVGLTIERVYRQGDQQLKITIGNNAALLSGVTMYMSSAEYASSTDQDHKQVNLKGHPGILEYDEYSGYTLSVPMGQSSIFIAGGINYADENEIMDAAGEFDIEKIKNELGEQ
;
A
#
# COMPACT_ATOMS: atom_id res chain seq x y z
N MET A 1 61.00 -5.89 12.18
CA MET A 1 60.11 -5.28 13.22
C MET A 1 59.91 -3.76 13.05
N ARG A 2 59.98 -3.20 11.82
CA ARG A 2 59.78 -1.76 11.56
C ARG A 2 58.71 -1.45 10.49
N LEU A 3 58.04 -2.47 9.95
CA LEU A 3 57.03 -2.32 8.89
C LEU A 3 55.58 -2.43 9.42
N LYS A 4 55.38 -3.02 10.60
CA LYS A 4 54.04 -3.16 11.22
C LYS A 4 53.57 -1.92 12.00
N PHE A 5 54.46 -0.97 12.28
CA PHE A 5 54.10 0.28 12.98
C PHE A 5 53.72 1.43 12.03
N ILE A 6 54.01 1.32 10.74
CA ILE A 6 53.64 2.36 9.75
C ILE A 6 52.19 2.14 9.26
N LEU A 7 51.70 0.90 9.26
CA LEU A 7 50.34 0.57 8.83
C LEU A 7 49.27 0.87 9.90
N LEU A 8 49.66 1.03 11.17
CA LEU A 8 48.72 1.40 12.25
C LEU A 8 48.55 2.92 12.40
N GLY A 9 49.48 3.73 11.86
CA GLY A 9 49.39 5.19 11.88
C GLY A 9 48.53 5.80 10.77
N LEU A 10 48.20 5.03 9.73
CA LEU A 10 47.43 5.50 8.56
C LEU A 10 45.92 5.21 8.65
N MET A 11 45.48 4.41 9.62
CA MET A 11 44.05 4.13 9.85
C MET A 11 43.35 5.11 10.82
N ILE A 12 44.10 5.96 11.55
CA ILE A 12 43.50 6.89 12.52
C ILE A 12 43.18 8.27 11.90
N PHE A 13 43.62 8.54 10.66
CA PHE A 13 43.34 9.81 9.98
C PHE A 13 42.20 9.76 8.93
N ALA A 14 41.52 8.62 8.78
CA ALA A 14 40.51 8.43 7.73
C ALA A 14 39.04 8.54 8.21
N VAL A 15 38.79 8.90 9.47
CA VAL A 15 37.41 8.96 10.03
C VAL A 15 36.87 10.38 10.18
N GLU A 16 37.67 11.44 9.97
CA GLU A 16 37.19 12.82 10.12
C GLU A 16 36.94 13.59 8.81
N ALA A 17 37.09 12.97 7.64
CA ALA A 17 36.90 13.65 6.35
C ALA A 17 35.45 13.68 5.82
N SER A 18 34.48 13.10 6.54
CA SER A 18 33.09 12.97 6.05
C SER A 18 32.15 14.14 6.38
N PHE A 19 32.60 15.15 7.13
CA PHE A 19 31.74 16.29 7.53
C PHE A 19 31.96 17.59 6.74
N ALA A 20 32.91 17.64 5.80
CA ALA A 20 33.21 18.85 5.03
C ALA A 20 32.59 18.90 3.61
N GLN A 21 32.04 17.80 3.08
CA GLN A 21 31.52 17.73 1.71
C GLN A 21 30.03 18.07 1.56
N ALA A 22 29.24 18.03 2.64
CA ALA A 22 27.82 18.38 2.59
C ALA A 22 27.57 19.89 2.37
N GLY A 23 28.46 20.76 2.85
CA GLY A 23 28.31 22.21 2.72
C GLY A 23 28.65 22.75 1.33
N LEU A 24 29.56 22.12 0.60
CA LEU A 24 29.98 22.56 -0.73
C LEU A 24 28.95 22.16 -1.80
N LEU A 25 28.40 20.94 -1.70
CA LEU A 25 27.33 20.45 -2.57
C LEU A 25 26.05 21.28 -2.44
N LYS A 26 25.69 21.69 -1.22
CA LYS A 26 24.56 22.58 -0.97
C LYS A 26 24.77 23.95 -1.64
N LYS A 27 25.97 24.53 -1.53
CA LYS A 27 26.31 25.81 -2.18
C LYS A 27 26.36 25.74 -3.70
N MET A 28 26.73 24.60 -4.28
CA MET A 28 26.69 24.42 -5.74
C MET A 28 25.28 24.22 -6.26
N LYS A 29 24.43 23.50 -5.52
CA LYS A 29 23.00 23.35 -5.84
C LYS A 29 22.26 24.68 -5.77
N GLU A 30 22.49 25.47 -4.71
CA GLU A 30 21.90 26.81 -4.55
C GLU A 30 22.32 27.77 -5.68
N ARG A 31 23.58 27.72 -6.13
CA ARG A 31 24.03 28.54 -7.27
C ARG A 31 23.45 28.10 -8.62
N ALA A 32 23.25 26.80 -8.82
CA ALA A 32 22.63 26.29 -10.04
C ALA A 32 21.13 26.64 -10.09
N GLU A 33 20.44 26.59 -8.94
CA GLU A 33 19.05 27.02 -8.84
C GLU A 33 18.91 28.55 -9.03
N ASP A 34 19.81 29.35 -8.46
CA ASP A 34 19.81 30.82 -8.63
C ASP A 34 20.09 31.26 -10.07
N GLU A 35 20.97 30.59 -10.81
CA GLU A 35 21.21 30.88 -12.25
C GLU A 35 20.02 30.48 -13.11
N VAL A 36 19.36 29.36 -12.83
CA VAL A 36 18.14 28.95 -13.54
C VAL A 36 16.99 29.91 -13.26
N VAL A 37 16.84 30.37 -12.01
CA VAL A 37 15.80 31.35 -11.65
C VAL A 37 16.09 32.72 -12.28
N GLN A 38 17.35 33.17 -12.35
CA GLN A 38 17.71 34.41 -13.05
C GLN A 38 17.56 34.32 -14.57
N GLY A 39 17.80 33.15 -15.17
CA GLY A 39 17.63 32.92 -16.60
C GLY A 39 16.17 32.87 -17.05
N VAL A 40 15.27 32.39 -16.19
CA VAL A 40 13.83 32.24 -16.50
C VAL A 40 13.02 33.47 -16.09
N PHE A 41 13.38 34.15 -15.00
CA PHE A 41 12.62 35.28 -14.46
C PHE A 41 13.48 36.55 -14.44
N GLY A 42 13.46 37.26 -15.57
CA GLY A 42 14.15 38.54 -15.73
C GLY A 42 13.83 39.55 -14.62
N ASN A 43 14.87 39.87 -13.85
CA ASN A 43 15.19 41.16 -13.24
C ASN A 43 14.03 42.02 -12.69
N LYS A 44 13.66 41.85 -11.41
CA LYS A 44 13.08 42.93 -10.59
C LYS A 44 13.62 42.91 -9.16
N LYS A 45 14.62 43.75 -8.90
CA LYS A 45 14.92 44.22 -7.53
C LYS A 45 13.81 45.16 -7.07
N LYS A 46 13.17 44.89 -5.92
CA LYS A 46 12.68 45.96 -5.03
C LYS A 46 12.59 45.51 -3.58
N LYS A 47 12.86 46.49 -2.72
CA LYS A 47 13.15 46.45 -1.29
C LYS A 47 11.97 45.96 -0.43
N THR A 48 12.36 45.41 0.72
CA THR A 48 11.59 45.08 1.92
C THR A 48 10.54 46.13 2.27
N ALA A 49 9.27 45.72 2.27
CA ALA A 49 8.17 46.29 3.03
C ALA A 49 7.15 45.15 3.25
N GLU A 50 6.57 45.09 4.44
CA GLU A 50 5.63 44.05 4.91
C GLU A 50 4.51 43.76 3.90
N PRO A 51 4.19 42.49 3.60
CA PRO A 51 3.08 42.20 2.71
C PRO A 51 1.77 42.22 3.50
N SER A 52 1.07 43.34 3.43
CA SER A 52 -0.40 43.31 3.50
C SER A 52 -0.89 42.41 2.36
N LEU A 53 -1.69 41.39 2.69
CA LEU A 53 -2.34 40.48 1.75
C LEU A 53 -3.21 41.27 0.76
N GLN A 54 -2.62 41.67 -0.36
CA GLN A 54 -3.34 42.16 -1.51
C GLN A 54 -3.75 40.96 -2.35
N GLN A 55 -5.04 40.65 -2.23
CA GLN A 55 -5.78 39.68 -2.99
C GLN A 55 -5.69 40.05 -4.48
N THR A 56 -4.67 39.54 -5.17
CA THR A 56 -4.68 39.46 -6.63
C THR A 56 -5.82 38.52 -6.98
N THR A 57 -6.88 39.07 -7.58
CA THR A 57 -7.96 38.32 -8.21
C THR A 57 -7.34 37.44 -9.29
N SER A 58 -6.97 36.22 -8.93
CA SER A 58 -6.62 35.16 -9.87
C SER A 58 -7.82 34.99 -10.79
N GLU A 59 -7.65 35.28 -12.08
CA GLU A 59 -8.61 34.92 -13.11
C GLU A 59 -8.97 33.45 -12.88
N SER A 60 -10.25 33.23 -12.56
CA SER A 60 -10.77 31.95 -12.12
C SER A 60 -10.54 30.93 -13.22
N GLN A 61 -9.56 30.05 -13.04
CA GLN A 61 -9.41 28.87 -13.88
C GLN A 61 -10.76 28.14 -13.87
N PRO A 62 -11.30 27.74 -15.04
CA PRO A 62 -12.57 27.04 -15.09
C PRO A 62 -12.53 25.81 -14.18
N SER A 63 -13.37 25.78 -13.16
CA SER A 63 -13.54 24.59 -12.34
C SER A 63 -14.38 23.57 -13.10
N ASN A 64 -14.02 22.30 -12.97
CA ASN A 64 -14.78 21.23 -13.59
C ASN A 64 -16.15 21.12 -12.91
N ASN A 65 -17.18 21.64 -13.56
CA ASN A 65 -18.56 21.61 -13.11
C ASN A 65 -19.44 20.68 -13.98
N ARG A 66 -18.82 19.89 -14.87
CA ARG A 66 -19.51 19.01 -15.82
C ARG A 66 -18.66 17.80 -16.18
N GLY A 67 -19.23 16.62 -16.07
CA GLY A 67 -18.58 15.36 -16.43
C GLY A 67 -19.18 14.24 -15.59
N GLY A 68 -19.53 13.13 -16.25
CA GLY A 68 -20.15 11.97 -15.59
C GLY A 68 -19.18 11.08 -14.82
N GLY A 69 -17.92 11.51 -14.65
CA GLY A 69 -16.85 10.68 -14.11
C GLY A 69 -16.41 9.59 -15.09
N LEU A 70 -15.67 8.60 -14.57
CA LEU A 70 -15.26 7.40 -15.28
C LEU A 70 -16.25 6.26 -14.95
N THR A 71 -16.57 5.43 -15.94
CA THR A 71 -17.40 4.23 -15.72
C THR A 71 -16.52 3.05 -15.31
N ASN A 72 -16.84 2.41 -14.19
CA ASN A 72 -16.10 1.27 -13.67
C ASN A 72 -16.77 -0.06 -14.06
N THR A 73 -17.04 -0.26 -15.36
CA THR A 73 -17.55 -1.55 -15.84
C THR A 73 -16.38 -2.54 -15.95
N PRO A 74 -16.44 -3.72 -15.31
CA PRO A 74 -15.41 -4.74 -15.45
C PRO A 74 -15.18 -5.10 -16.93
N PRO A 75 -13.93 -5.38 -17.34
CA PRO A 75 -13.65 -5.84 -18.69
C PRO A 75 -14.43 -7.11 -19.04
N ASN A 76 -14.89 -7.22 -20.29
CA ASN A 76 -15.48 -8.46 -20.78
C ASN A 76 -14.39 -9.52 -20.98
N VAL A 77 -14.30 -10.47 -20.06
CA VAL A 77 -13.23 -11.48 -20.05
C VAL A 77 -13.24 -12.34 -21.32
N PRO A 78 -14.37 -12.97 -21.75
CA PRO A 78 -14.39 -13.76 -22.98
C PRO A 78 -13.95 -12.99 -24.23
N ALA A 79 -14.40 -11.75 -24.39
CA ALA A 79 -14.04 -10.92 -25.54
C ALA A 79 -12.54 -10.61 -25.56
N ASN A 80 -11.97 -10.19 -24.42
CA ASN A 80 -10.55 -9.88 -24.31
C ASN A 80 -9.66 -11.12 -24.53
N ILE A 81 -10.09 -12.32 -24.13
CA ILE A 81 -9.37 -13.56 -24.43
C ILE A 81 -9.39 -13.86 -25.94
N ALA A 82 -10.55 -13.69 -26.59
CA ALA A 82 -10.67 -13.90 -28.04
C ALA A 82 -9.80 -12.90 -28.83
N ASP A 83 -9.85 -11.62 -28.45
CA ASP A 83 -9.04 -10.56 -29.05
C ASP A 83 -7.55 -10.81 -28.85
N ALA A 84 -7.13 -11.21 -27.65
CA ALA A 84 -5.74 -11.54 -27.36
C ALA A 84 -5.18 -12.62 -28.29
N GLY A 85 -5.96 -13.69 -28.54
CA GLY A 85 -5.59 -14.76 -29.46
C GLY A 85 -5.53 -14.31 -30.92
N SER A 86 -6.48 -13.47 -31.34
CA SER A 86 -6.50 -12.89 -32.69
C SER A 86 -5.27 -12.00 -32.94
N PHE A 87 -5.00 -11.05 -32.04
CA PHE A 87 -3.85 -10.16 -32.13
C PHE A 87 -2.53 -10.94 -32.12
N PHE A 88 -2.40 -11.94 -31.25
CA PHE A 88 -1.21 -12.80 -31.19
C PHE A 88 -0.96 -13.50 -32.53
N SER A 89 -2.01 -14.07 -33.13
CA SER A 89 -1.93 -14.78 -34.42
C SER A 89 -1.52 -13.86 -35.58
N SER A 90 -1.92 -12.59 -35.52
CA SER A 90 -1.57 -11.57 -36.51
C SER A 90 -0.19 -10.92 -36.31
N GLY A 91 0.50 -11.24 -35.21
CA GLY A 91 1.80 -10.64 -34.85
C GLY A 91 1.69 -9.30 -34.11
N ASP A 92 0.49 -8.85 -33.76
CA ASP A 92 0.29 -7.65 -32.93
C ASP A 92 0.42 -7.96 -31.44
N TYR A 93 1.67 -8.13 -31.00
CA TYR A 93 1.96 -8.48 -29.61
C TYR A 93 1.61 -7.36 -28.62
N ARG A 94 1.50 -6.10 -29.08
CA ARG A 94 1.14 -4.98 -28.22
C ARG A 94 -0.34 -5.08 -27.82
N GLU A 95 -1.21 -5.22 -28.81
CA GLU A 95 -2.64 -5.35 -28.57
C GLU A 95 -2.97 -6.68 -27.90
N SER A 96 -2.29 -7.77 -28.28
CA SER A 96 -2.43 -9.06 -27.61
C SER A 96 -2.13 -8.95 -26.11
N ARG A 97 -1.00 -8.33 -25.73
CA ARG A 97 -0.64 -8.11 -24.33
C ARG A 97 -1.64 -7.22 -23.60
N TYR A 98 -2.17 -6.19 -24.26
CA TYR A 98 -3.18 -5.32 -23.67
C TYR A 98 -4.47 -6.10 -23.37
N ALA A 99 -4.98 -6.86 -24.35
CA ALA A 99 -6.18 -7.68 -24.20
C ALA A 99 -6.03 -8.73 -23.08
N VAL A 100 -4.89 -9.41 -22.99
CA VAL A 100 -4.61 -10.34 -21.87
C VAL A 100 -4.72 -9.63 -20.51
N ARG A 101 -4.19 -8.42 -20.37
CA ARG A 101 -4.28 -7.66 -19.11
C ARG A 101 -5.71 -7.28 -18.77
N GLN A 102 -6.51 -6.90 -19.76
CA GLN A 102 -7.92 -6.61 -19.55
C GLN A 102 -8.70 -7.86 -19.13
N ALA A 103 -8.38 -9.03 -19.71
CA ALA A 103 -8.96 -10.30 -19.28
C ALA A 103 -8.58 -10.63 -17.82
N ILE A 104 -7.31 -10.49 -17.45
CA ILE A 104 -6.85 -10.70 -16.06
C ILE A 104 -7.56 -9.76 -15.10
N LEU A 105 -7.63 -8.46 -15.42
CA LEU A 105 -8.37 -7.49 -14.62
C LEU A 105 -9.83 -7.91 -14.43
N GLY A 106 -10.52 -8.33 -15.49
CA GLY A 106 -11.91 -8.80 -15.38
C GLY A 106 -12.06 -10.03 -14.47
N ILE A 107 -11.14 -11.00 -14.57
CA ILE A 107 -11.11 -12.20 -13.72
C ILE A 107 -10.88 -11.81 -12.25
N GLU A 108 -9.91 -10.93 -11.97
CA GLU A 108 -9.62 -10.45 -10.63
C GLU A 108 -10.80 -9.71 -10.00
N MET A 109 -11.50 -8.89 -10.79
CA MET A 109 -12.72 -8.21 -10.33
C MET A 109 -13.85 -9.20 -10.01
N GLU A 110 -14.01 -10.25 -10.81
CA GLU A 110 -15.01 -11.30 -10.56
C GLU A 110 -14.69 -12.09 -9.28
N ILE A 111 -13.42 -12.52 -9.12
CA ILE A 111 -12.95 -13.18 -7.90
C ILE A 111 -13.17 -12.28 -6.68
N GLY A 112 -12.79 -11.01 -6.77
CA GLY A 112 -12.92 -10.08 -5.65
C GLY A 112 -14.37 -9.84 -5.23
N GLN A 113 -15.30 -9.76 -6.21
CA GLN A 113 -16.72 -9.66 -5.91
C GLN A 113 -17.26 -10.93 -5.24
N ASN A 114 -16.85 -12.12 -5.71
CA ASN A 114 -17.26 -13.39 -5.09
C ASN A 114 -16.78 -13.49 -3.64
N VAL A 115 -15.55 -13.03 -3.35
CA VAL A 115 -15.04 -12.96 -1.98
C VAL A 115 -15.89 -11.99 -1.14
N LEU A 116 -16.16 -10.77 -1.62
CA LEU A 116 -17.00 -9.79 -0.92
C LEU A 116 -18.40 -10.32 -0.62
N ASP A 117 -19.03 -10.99 -1.58
CA ASP A 117 -20.36 -11.60 -1.42
C ASP A 117 -20.33 -12.72 -0.38
N GLY A 118 -19.17 -13.35 -0.18
CA GLY A 118 -18.93 -14.36 0.82
C GLY A 118 -18.66 -13.83 2.23
N LEU A 119 -18.29 -12.57 2.40
CA LEU A 119 -18.02 -11.99 3.72
C LEU A 119 -19.32 -11.73 4.51
N PRO A 120 -19.29 -11.79 5.85
CA PRO A 120 -20.47 -11.50 6.68
C PRO A 120 -21.07 -10.11 6.40
N ARG A 121 -22.38 -9.96 6.60
CA ARG A 121 -23.06 -8.65 6.52
C ARG A 121 -22.95 -7.83 7.81
N SER A 122 -22.63 -8.50 8.91
CA SER A 122 -22.38 -7.90 10.21
C SER A 122 -21.36 -8.75 10.96
N VAL A 123 -20.56 -8.12 11.82
CA VAL A 123 -19.57 -8.78 12.69
C VAL A 123 -19.61 -8.10 14.05
N GLY A 124 -19.79 -8.85 15.14
CA GLY A 124 -19.83 -8.28 16.49
C GLY A 124 -20.89 -7.18 16.68
N GLY A 125 -21.97 -7.18 15.89
CA GLY A 125 -22.99 -6.12 15.88
C GLY A 125 -22.68 -4.95 14.93
N LEU A 126 -21.46 -4.81 14.43
CA LEU A 126 -21.07 -3.81 13.43
C LEU A 126 -21.69 -4.17 12.07
N ALA A 127 -22.42 -3.23 11.46
CA ALA A 127 -22.98 -3.41 10.12
C ALA A 127 -21.95 -3.10 9.04
N MET A 128 -21.99 -3.84 7.92
CA MET A 128 -21.15 -3.54 6.76
C MET A 128 -21.53 -2.18 6.13
N SER A 129 -20.52 -1.47 5.62
CA SER A 129 -20.66 -0.25 4.84
C SER A 129 -20.45 -0.56 3.36
N ALA A 130 -21.50 -1.01 2.69
CA ALA A 130 -21.43 -1.48 1.29
C ALA A 130 -20.89 -0.41 0.31
N ASP A 131 -21.13 0.87 0.60
CA ASP A 131 -20.62 1.99 -0.21
C ASP A 131 -19.09 2.16 -0.10
N GLU A 132 -18.46 1.51 0.89
CA GLU A 132 -17.02 1.51 1.13
C GLU A 132 -16.34 0.20 0.71
N ASP A 133 -17.11 -0.78 0.20
CA ASP A 133 -16.54 -1.99 -0.36
C ASP A 133 -15.67 -1.66 -1.57
N LYS A 134 -14.48 -2.26 -1.63
CA LYS A 134 -13.54 -2.06 -2.74
C LYS A 134 -13.00 -3.38 -3.24
N VAL A 135 -12.89 -3.46 -4.56
CA VAL A 135 -12.14 -4.48 -5.27
C VAL A 135 -11.19 -3.76 -6.21
N GLU A 136 -9.89 -3.90 -5.94
CA GLU A 136 -8.84 -3.23 -6.71
C GLU A 136 -7.84 -4.27 -7.23
N SER A 137 -7.65 -4.26 -8.55
CA SER A 137 -6.57 -5.00 -9.21
C SER A 137 -5.34 -4.08 -9.29
N MET A 138 -4.24 -4.54 -8.69
CA MET A 138 -2.95 -3.89 -8.84
C MET A 138 -2.38 -4.25 -10.21
N SER A 139 -2.24 -3.26 -11.10
CA SER A 139 -1.76 -3.47 -12.47
C SER A 139 -0.26 -3.15 -12.63
N ILE A 140 0.35 -3.83 -13.61
CA ILE A 140 1.74 -3.70 -14.13
C ILE A 140 2.85 -3.68 -13.06
N GLY A 141 3.43 -4.85 -12.81
CA GLY A 141 4.66 -5.04 -12.02
C GLY A 141 4.42 -5.70 -10.66
N PHE A 142 3.19 -5.59 -10.17
CA PHE A 142 2.64 -6.34 -9.05
C PHE A 142 1.44 -7.09 -9.62
N VAL A 143 1.43 -8.42 -9.53
CA VAL A 143 0.20 -9.19 -9.73
C VAL A 143 -0.50 -9.16 -8.39
N GLY A 144 -1.74 -8.69 -8.34
CA GLY A 144 -2.53 -8.92 -7.16
C GLY A 144 -3.85 -8.21 -7.05
N LEU A 145 -4.74 -8.84 -6.30
CA LEU A 145 -6.07 -8.40 -5.97
C LEU A 145 -6.09 -7.89 -4.54
N THR A 146 -6.70 -6.73 -4.31
CA THR A 146 -6.99 -6.21 -2.96
C THR A 146 -8.49 -6.03 -2.81
N ILE A 147 -9.04 -6.61 -1.77
CA ILE A 147 -10.46 -6.53 -1.43
C ILE A 147 -10.57 -5.86 -0.05
N GLU A 148 -11.37 -4.81 0.06
CA GLU A 148 -11.63 -4.15 1.32
C GLU A 148 -13.12 -4.15 1.65
N ARG A 149 -13.45 -4.43 2.91
CA ARG A 149 -14.78 -4.21 3.49
C ARG A 149 -14.66 -3.55 4.85
N VAL A 150 -15.51 -2.57 5.12
CA VAL A 150 -15.57 -1.87 6.41
C VAL A 150 -16.88 -2.20 7.11
N TYR A 151 -16.79 -2.55 8.39
CA TYR A 151 -17.89 -2.65 9.33
C TYR A 151 -17.76 -1.53 10.35
N ARG A 152 -18.84 -0.83 10.66
CA ARG A 152 -18.81 0.24 11.67
C ARG A 152 -20.15 0.46 12.34
N GLN A 153 -20.08 0.87 13.58
CA GLN A 153 -21.23 1.35 14.34
C GLN A 153 -20.73 2.29 15.45
N GLY A 154 -21.26 3.50 15.50
CA GLY A 154 -20.81 4.49 16.47
C GLY A 154 -19.33 4.84 16.26
N ASP A 155 -18.52 4.65 17.29
CA ASP A 155 -17.07 4.86 17.30
C ASP A 155 -16.26 3.58 17.03
N GLN A 156 -16.89 2.41 16.98
CA GLN A 156 -16.19 1.14 16.72
C GLN A 156 -16.16 0.81 15.21
N GLN A 157 -15.02 0.32 14.74
CA GLN A 157 -14.81 -0.04 13.33
C GLN A 157 -13.96 -1.30 13.19
N LEU A 158 -14.35 -2.17 12.25
CA LEU A 158 -13.54 -3.25 11.73
C LEU A 158 -13.32 -3.06 10.23
N LYS A 159 -12.07 -2.92 9.80
CA LYS A 159 -11.69 -2.93 8.38
C LYS A 159 -11.04 -4.27 8.04
N ILE A 160 -11.60 -4.96 7.06
CA ILE A 160 -11.04 -6.18 6.50
C ILE A 160 -10.34 -5.84 5.20
N THR A 161 -9.09 -6.27 5.07
CA THR A 161 -8.31 -6.18 3.83
C THR A 161 -7.82 -7.58 3.47
N ILE A 162 -8.21 -8.06 2.30
CA ILE A 162 -7.77 -9.34 1.76
C ILE A 162 -6.91 -9.04 0.55
N GLY A 163 -5.64 -9.45 0.60
CA GLY A 163 -4.71 -9.32 -0.51
C GLY A 163 -4.36 -10.68 -1.09
N ASN A 164 -4.41 -10.83 -2.41
CA ASN A 164 -3.69 -11.87 -3.14
C ASN A 164 -2.50 -11.20 -3.82
N ASN A 165 -1.46 -10.88 -3.05
CA ASN A 165 -0.29 -10.15 -3.52
C ASN A 165 0.96 -10.66 -2.79
N ALA A 166 1.85 -11.32 -3.55
CA ALA A 166 3.10 -11.84 -3.03
C ALA A 166 3.99 -10.76 -2.40
N ALA A 167 3.90 -9.50 -2.84
CA ALA A 167 4.67 -8.40 -2.25
C ALA A 167 4.17 -8.03 -0.84
N LEU A 168 2.85 -8.01 -0.65
CA LEU A 168 2.26 -7.74 0.67
C LEU A 168 2.55 -8.89 1.63
N LEU A 169 2.44 -10.14 1.15
CA LEU A 169 2.84 -11.31 1.92
C LEU A 169 4.33 -11.30 2.29
N SER A 170 5.21 -10.94 1.35
CA SER A 170 6.66 -10.85 1.62
C SER A 170 6.98 -9.84 2.72
N GLY A 171 6.26 -8.71 2.74
CA GLY A 171 6.37 -7.73 3.82
C GLY A 171 5.99 -8.33 5.18
N VAL A 172 4.88 -9.09 5.23
CA VAL A 172 4.43 -9.74 6.47
C VAL A 172 5.35 -10.89 6.88
N THR A 173 5.86 -11.72 5.97
CA THR A 173 6.85 -12.76 6.32
C THR A 173 8.15 -12.16 6.83
N MET A 174 8.61 -11.06 6.24
CA MET A 174 9.77 -10.32 6.73
C MET A 174 9.50 -9.74 8.13
N TYR A 175 8.31 -9.19 8.35
CA TYR A 175 7.91 -8.69 9.66
C TYR A 175 7.81 -9.82 10.69
N MET A 176 7.19 -10.95 10.35
CA MET A 176 7.08 -12.13 11.21
C MET A 176 8.45 -12.67 11.62
N SER A 177 9.35 -12.85 10.66
CA SER A 177 10.71 -13.27 10.97
C SER A 177 11.45 -12.25 11.83
N SER A 178 11.22 -10.94 11.65
CA SER A 178 11.82 -9.90 12.51
C SER A 178 11.23 -9.85 13.92
N ALA A 179 9.93 -10.10 14.07
CA ALA A 179 9.23 -10.17 15.34
C ALA A 179 9.69 -11.37 16.18
N GLU A 180 10.08 -12.48 15.54
CA GLU A 180 10.74 -13.60 16.24
C GLU A 180 12.12 -13.22 16.82
N TYR A 181 12.80 -12.23 16.24
CA TYR A 181 14.07 -11.71 16.74
C TYR A 181 13.90 -10.51 17.70
N ALA A 182 12.71 -9.91 17.76
CA ALA A 182 12.38 -8.90 18.75
C ALA A 182 12.31 -9.59 20.12
N SER A 183 13.32 -9.30 20.94
CA SER A 183 13.35 -9.66 22.36
C SER A 183 12.04 -9.26 23.03
N SER A 184 11.58 -10.04 24.01
CA SER A 184 10.32 -9.96 24.79
C SER A 184 10.06 -8.64 25.54
N THR A 185 10.75 -7.57 25.18
CA THR A 185 10.67 -6.21 25.71
C THR A 185 9.74 -5.30 24.91
N ASP A 186 9.49 -5.58 23.62
CA ASP A 186 8.51 -4.87 22.82
C ASP A 186 7.18 -5.64 22.85
N GLN A 187 6.19 -5.10 23.56
CA GLN A 187 4.91 -5.75 23.87
C GLN A 187 3.81 -5.53 22.81
N ASP A 188 4.08 -4.72 21.79
CA ASP A 188 3.05 -4.21 20.88
C ASP A 188 2.69 -5.20 19.77
N HIS A 189 3.38 -6.34 19.67
CA HIS A 189 3.05 -7.41 18.73
C HIS A 189 3.11 -8.80 19.37
N LYS A 190 2.27 -9.72 18.88
CA LYS A 190 2.10 -11.06 19.42
C LYS A 190 1.75 -12.05 18.33
N GLN A 191 2.35 -13.26 18.39
CA GLN A 191 1.91 -14.37 17.55
C GLN A 191 0.60 -14.94 18.06
N VAL A 192 -0.37 -15.10 17.17
CA VAL A 192 -1.71 -15.62 17.47
C VAL A 192 -2.11 -16.70 16.46
N ASN A 193 -3.22 -17.38 16.74
CA ASN A 193 -3.78 -18.38 15.84
C ASN A 193 -5.25 -18.08 15.58
N LEU A 194 -5.60 -17.81 14.32
CA LEU A 194 -6.97 -17.62 13.87
C LEU A 194 -7.46 -18.89 13.18
N LYS A 195 -8.30 -19.69 13.86
CA LYS A 195 -8.92 -20.91 13.30
C LYS A 195 -7.93 -21.90 12.64
N GLY A 196 -6.75 -22.07 13.22
CA GLY A 196 -5.69 -22.94 12.69
C GLY A 196 -4.65 -22.21 11.84
N HIS A 197 -4.87 -20.94 11.50
CA HIS A 197 -3.92 -20.12 10.73
C HIS A 197 -3.03 -19.28 11.66
N PRO A 198 -1.70 -19.43 11.60
CA PRO A 198 -0.80 -18.57 12.35
C PRO A 198 -0.87 -17.14 11.81
N GLY A 199 -0.82 -16.16 12.71
CA GLY A 199 -0.80 -14.75 12.36
C GLY A 199 -0.08 -13.91 13.40
N ILE A 200 0.00 -12.61 13.13
CA ILE A 200 0.49 -11.61 14.08
C ILE A 200 -0.64 -10.65 14.41
N LEU A 201 -0.84 -10.43 15.69
CA LEU A 201 -1.63 -9.34 16.23
C LEU A 201 -0.68 -8.23 16.67
N GLU A 202 -0.90 -7.03 16.15
CA GLU A 202 -0.23 -5.80 16.57
C GLU A 202 -1.25 -4.87 17.24
N TYR A 203 -0.80 -4.07 18.20
CA TYR A 203 -1.60 -3.02 18.83
C TYR A 203 -0.84 -1.69 18.80
N ASP A 204 -1.52 -0.64 18.35
CA ASP A 204 -1.04 0.74 18.41
C ASP A 204 -2.12 1.64 19.01
N GLU A 205 -1.73 2.58 19.88
CA GLU A 205 -2.67 3.44 20.61
C GLU A 205 -3.52 4.33 19.69
N TYR A 206 -3.06 4.62 18.47
CA TYR A 206 -3.75 5.51 17.54
C TYR A 206 -4.61 4.76 16.51
N SER A 207 -4.18 3.57 16.10
CA SER A 207 -4.80 2.78 15.03
C SER A 207 -5.50 1.51 15.51
N GLY A 208 -5.35 1.17 16.80
CA GLY A 208 -5.98 0.01 17.42
C GLY A 208 -5.27 -1.30 17.10
N TYR A 209 -6.05 -2.36 16.93
CA TYR A 209 -5.52 -3.70 16.65
C TYR A 209 -5.36 -3.93 15.16
N THR A 210 -4.25 -4.55 14.76
CA THR A 210 -4.05 -5.07 13.40
C THR A 210 -3.69 -6.54 13.47
N LEU A 211 -4.61 -7.40 13.05
CA LEU A 211 -4.38 -8.83 12.89
C LEU A 211 -4.01 -9.14 11.45
N SER A 212 -2.82 -9.70 11.22
CA SER A 212 -2.33 -10.14 9.92
C SER A 212 -2.18 -11.67 9.88
N VAL A 213 -2.92 -12.32 8.99
CA VAL A 213 -2.98 -13.79 8.86
C VAL A 213 -2.64 -14.18 7.41
N PRO A 214 -1.43 -14.71 7.16
CA PRO A 214 -1.11 -15.37 5.90
C PRO A 214 -2.08 -16.51 5.60
N MET A 215 -2.57 -16.57 4.36
CA MET A 215 -3.56 -17.54 3.89
C MET A 215 -3.07 -18.30 2.66
N GLY A 216 -1.88 -18.90 2.73
CA GLY A 216 -1.28 -19.63 1.62
C GLY A 216 0.02 -18.99 1.12
N GLN A 217 0.29 -19.13 -0.18
CA GLN A 217 1.56 -18.70 -0.80
C GLN A 217 1.52 -17.27 -1.34
N SER A 218 0.33 -16.74 -1.62
CA SER A 218 0.18 -15.40 -2.18
C SER A 218 -0.87 -14.55 -1.47
N SER A 219 -1.62 -15.12 -0.52
CA SER A 219 -2.74 -14.44 0.10
C SER A 219 -2.53 -14.10 1.57
N ILE A 220 -3.20 -13.03 2.00
CA ILE A 220 -3.19 -12.55 3.37
C ILE A 220 -4.52 -11.89 3.73
N PHE A 221 -4.98 -12.16 4.94
CA PHE A 221 -6.12 -11.54 5.57
C PHE A 221 -5.64 -10.58 6.64
N ILE A 222 -6.11 -9.34 6.59
CA ILE A 222 -5.82 -8.31 7.57
C ILE A 222 -7.13 -7.80 8.17
N ALA A 223 -7.23 -7.84 9.49
CA ALA A 223 -8.33 -7.23 10.24
C ALA A 223 -7.78 -6.07 11.09
N GLY A 224 -8.16 -4.85 10.71
CA GLY A 224 -7.86 -3.62 11.45
C GLY A 224 -9.05 -3.20 12.30
N GLY A 225 -8.92 -3.27 13.63
CA GLY A 225 -9.95 -2.96 14.60
C GLY A 225 -9.68 -1.67 15.37
N ILE A 226 -10.57 -0.70 15.28
CA ILE A 226 -10.52 0.56 16.05
C ILE A 226 -11.56 0.48 17.17
N ASN A 227 -11.17 0.93 18.38
CA ASN A 227 -12.00 0.97 19.59
C ASN A 227 -12.55 -0.40 20.01
N TYR A 228 -11.75 -1.45 19.83
CA TYR A 228 -11.94 -2.74 20.49
C TYR A 228 -11.34 -2.67 21.90
N ALA A 229 -12.06 -3.21 22.90
CA ALA A 229 -11.68 -3.10 24.31
C ALA A 229 -10.45 -3.94 24.66
N ASP A 230 -10.32 -5.11 24.04
CA ASP A 230 -9.21 -6.03 24.28
C ASP A 230 -8.92 -6.96 23.09
N GLU A 231 -7.84 -7.75 23.23
CA GLU A 231 -7.39 -8.74 22.26
C GLU A 231 -8.47 -9.78 21.94
N ASN A 232 -9.28 -10.21 22.92
CA ASN A 232 -10.27 -11.27 22.67
C ASN A 232 -11.38 -10.74 21.77
N GLU A 233 -11.82 -9.49 21.96
CA GLU A 233 -12.89 -8.91 21.18
C GLU A 233 -12.52 -8.81 19.68
N ILE A 234 -11.29 -8.38 19.35
CA ILE A 234 -10.84 -8.34 17.95
C ILE A 234 -10.64 -9.75 17.37
N MET A 235 -10.16 -10.69 18.18
CA MET A 235 -9.97 -12.09 17.74
C MET A 235 -11.30 -12.80 17.50
N ASP A 236 -12.31 -12.54 18.34
CA ASP A 236 -13.67 -13.08 18.17
C ASP A 236 -14.32 -12.50 16.90
N ALA A 237 -14.18 -11.19 16.66
CA ALA A 237 -14.65 -10.54 15.44
C ALA A 237 -13.96 -11.10 14.18
N ALA A 238 -12.63 -11.25 14.20
CA ALA A 238 -11.89 -11.91 13.11
C ALA A 238 -12.29 -13.39 12.95
N GLY A 239 -12.72 -14.02 14.05
CA GLY A 239 -13.26 -15.37 14.09
C GLY A 239 -14.60 -15.55 13.40
N GLU A 240 -15.29 -14.50 12.96
CA GLU A 240 -16.51 -14.64 12.16
C GLU A 240 -16.23 -14.92 10.68
N PHE A 241 -15.00 -14.69 10.20
CA PHE A 241 -14.64 -14.87 8.80
C PHE A 241 -14.30 -16.32 8.46
N ASP A 242 -14.76 -16.78 7.30
CA ASP A 242 -14.45 -18.10 6.75
C ASP A 242 -13.18 -18.02 5.90
N ILE A 243 -12.04 -18.17 6.58
CA ILE A 243 -10.71 -18.11 5.98
C ILE A 243 -10.53 -19.17 4.89
N GLU A 244 -11.07 -20.38 5.08
CA GLU A 244 -10.96 -21.45 4.09
C GLU A 244 -11.79 -21.17 2.84
N LYS A 245 -13.00 -20.61 3.00
CA LYS A 245 -13.77 -20.15 1.85
C LYS A 245 -13.04 -19.04 1.08
N ILE A 246 -12.45 -18.06 1.78
CA ILE A 246 -11.68 -16.98 1.13
C ILE A 246 -10.50 -17.57 0.35
N LYS A 247 -9.73 -18.50 0.94
CA LYS A 247 -8.62 -19.19 0.28
C LYS A 247 -9.06 -19.89 -1.01
N ASN A 248 -10.19 -20.61 -0.95
CA ASN A 248 -10.72 -21.34 -2.10
C ASN A 248 -11.11 -20.41 -3.25
N GLU A 249 -11.76 -19.28 -2.96
CA GLU A 249 -12.11 -18.28 -3.99
C GLU A 249 -10.87 -17.62 -4.61
N LEU A 250 -9.80 -17.43 -3.83
CA LEU A 250 -8.52 -16.89 -4.30
C LEU A 250 -7.63 -17.94 -5.01
N GLY A 251 -8.04 -19.21 -5.04
CA GLY A 251 -7.26 -20.28 -5.67
C GLY A 251 -6.00 -20.69 -4.90
N GLU A 252 -5.95 -20.45 -3.58
CA GLU A 252 -4.88 -20.91 -2.70
C GLU A 252 -5.02 -22.42 -2.42
N GLN A 253 -3.89 -23.13 -2.29
CA GLN A 253 -3.83 -24.58 -1.99
C GLN A 253 -3.35 -24.86 -0.56
#